data_AF-A0A0E3WS51-F1
#
_entry.id   AF-A0A0E3WS51-F1
#
_cell.length_a   1.000
_cell.length_b   1.000
_cell.length_c   1.000
_cell.angle_alpha   90.00
_cell.angle_beta   90.00
_cell.angle_gamma   90.00
#
_symmetry.space_group_name_H-M   'P 1'
#
loop_
_entity.id
_entity.type
_entity.pdbx_description
1 polymer ?
#
loop_
_entity_poly.entity_id
_entity_poly.type
_entity_poly.pdbx_seq_one_letter_code
_entity_poly.pdbx_strand_id
1 'polypeptide(L)' 'MNSYFKLKESETLELKKSTAQLKPAVISIVAMLNKHQEGKLYFGVRDDGSIVG' A
#
# COMPACT_ATOMS: atom_id res chain seq x y z
N MET A 1 23.70 0.51 11.42
CA MET A 1 23.40 0.11 10.03
C MET A 1 22.42 -1.05 10.09
N ASN A 2 21.16 -1.00 9.68
CA ASN A 2 20.35 -0.03 8.96
C ASN A 2 19.02 0.03 9.72
N SER A 3 18.59 1.20 10.18
CA SER A 3 17.20 1.39 10.62
C SER A 3 16.34 1.35 9.35
N TYR A 4 16.04 0.15 8.87
CA TYR A 4 15.25 -0.04 7.65
C TYR A 4 13.94 0.71 7.82
N PHE A 5 13.74 1.73 6.97
CA PHE A 5 12.51 2.47 6.87
C PHE A 5 11.38 1.46 6.61
N LYS A 6 10.57 1.19 7.62
CA LYS A 6 9.51 0.18 7.54
C LYS A 6 8.29 0.85 6.91
N LEU A 7 7.89 0.39 5.73
CA LEU A 7 6.66 0.85 5.10
C LEU A 7 5.48 0.52 6.01
N LYS A 8 4.57 1.49 6.18
CA LYS A 8 3.40 1.35 7.04
C LYS A 8 2.22 1.98 6.32
N GLU A 9 1.07 1.30 6.33
CA GLU A 9 -0.16 1.83 5.76
C GLU A 9 -0.63 3.11 6.47
N SER A 10 -1.30 3.96 5.71
CA SER A 10 -1.95 5.17 6.17
C SER A 10 -3.20 5.43 5.33
N GLU A 11 -3.95 6.47 5.65
CA GLU A 11 -5.13 6.85 4.86
C GLU A 11 -4.80 7.30 3.42
N THR A 12 -3.51 7.47 3.10
CA THR A 12 -3.01 7.84 1.77
C THR A 12 -1.95 6.86 1.23
N LEU A 13 -1.68 5.76 1.92
CA LEU A 13 -0.71 4.74 1.53
C LEU A 13 -1.25 3.34 1.82
N GLU A 14 -1.42 2.55 0.76
CA GLU A 14 -1.88 1.16 0.81
C GLU A 14 -0.76 0.19 0.38
N LEU A 15 -0.62 -0.92 1.10
CA LEU A 15 0.32 -2.00 0.77
C LEU A 15 -0.45 -3.25 0.32
N LYS A 16 0.07 -3.92 -0.71
CA LYS A 16 -0.44 -5.20 -1.18
C LYS A 16 0.70 -6.15 -1.47
N LYS A 17 0.56 -7.39 -1.05
CA LYS A 17 1.59 -8.42 -1.21
C LYS A 17 1.82 -8.75 -2.68
N SER A 18 0.78 -8.80 -3.51
CA SER A 18 0.90 -9.11 -4.94
C SER A 18 -0.26 -8.57 -5.77
N THR A 19 -0.10 -8.58 -7.10
CA THR A 19 -1.13 -8.19 -8.07
C THR A 19 -2.33 -9.16 -8.12
N ALA A 20 -2.27 -10.30 -7.42
CA ALA A 20 -3.48 -11.12 -7.20
C ALA A 20 -4.55 -10.37 -6.40
N GLN A 21 -4.17 -9.29 -5.71
CA GLN A 21 -5.05 -8.43 -4.92
C GLN A 21 -5.52 -7.17 -5.71
N LEU A 22 -5.53 -7.20 -7.04
CA LEU A 22 -5.91 -6.04 -7.87
C LEU A 22 -7.30 -5.46 -7.52
N LYS A 23 -8.33 -6.30 -7.37
CA LYS A 23 -9.68 -5.83 -7.03
C LYS A 23 -9.72 -5.04 -5.71
N PRO A 24 -9.26 -5.58 -4.57
CA PRO A 24 -9.21 -4.81 -3.34
C PRO A 24 -8.27 -3.60 -3.42
N ALA A 25 -7.16 -3.68 -4.16
CA ALA A 25 -6.25 -2.56 -4.34
C ALA A 25 -6.90 -1.36 -5.07
N VAL A 26 -7.70 -1.63 -6.10
CA VAL A 26 -8.50 -0.61 -6.81
C VAL A 26 -9.53 0.03 -5.88
N ILE A 27 -10.16 -0.76 -5.01
CA ILE A 27 -11.09 -0.22 -4.01
C ILE A 27 -10.36 0.72 -3.04
N SER A 28 -9.18 0.32 -2.54
CA SER A 28 -8.37 1.15 -1.64
C SER A 28 -7.97 2.47 -2.30
N ILE A 29 -7.44 2.46 -3.53
CA ILE A 29 -7.02 3.71 -4.20
C ILE A 29 -8.20 4.65 -4.47
N VAL A 30 -9.38 4.13 -4.83
CA VAL A 30 -10.58 4.96 -5.00
C VAL A 30 -11.01 5.58 -3.68
N ALA A 31 -10.96 4.83 -2.57
CA ALA A 31 -11.28 5.36 -1.25
C ALA A 31 -10.31 6.47 -0.82
N MET A 32 -9.01 6.27 -1.03
CA MET A 32 -7.97 7.27 -0.74
C MET A 32 -8.20 8.56 -1.57
N LEU A 33 -8.43 8.42 -2.87
CA LEU A 33 -8.69 9.56 -3.76
C LEU A 33 -9.97 10.31 -3.38
N ASN A 34 -11.06 9.62 -3.05
CA ASN A 34 -12.31 10.28 -2.66
C ASN A 34 -12.15 11.13 -1.40
N LYS A 35 -11.37 10.65 -0.40
CA LYS A 35 -11.23 11.33 0.89
C LYS A 35 -10.09 12.35 0.91
N HIS A 36 -8.96 12.04 0.29
CA HIS A 36 -7.72 12.81 0.40
C HIS A 36 -7.29 13.47 -0.91
N GLN A 37 -7.94 13.17 -2.04
CA GLN A 37 -7.56 13.61 -3.39
C GLN A 37 -6.18 13.12 -3.86
N GLU A 38 -5.54 12.25 -3.07
CA GLU A 38 -4.27 11.59 -3.37
C GLU A 38 -4.22 10.19 -2.76
N GLY A 39 -3.34 9.33 -3.28
CA GLY A 39 -3.09 8.02 -2.71
C GLY A 39 -1.90 7.32 -3.37
N LYS A 40 -1.18 6.53 -2.60
CA LYS A 40 -0.07 5.68 -3.06
C LYS A 40 -0.45 4.22 -2.81
N LEU A 41 -0.22 3.38 -3.81
CA LEU A 41 -0.47 1.95 -3.73
C LEU A 41 0.80 1.21 -4.15
N TYR A 42 1.38 0.43 -3.25
CA TYR A 42 2.52 -0.43 -3.56
C TYR A 42 2.09 -1.89 -3.59
N PHE A 43 2.42 -2.55 -4.70
CA PHE A 43 2.44 -4.01 -4.77
C PHE A 43 3.82 -4.52 -4.37
N GLY A 44 3.89 -5.77 -3.92
CA GLY A 44 5.15 -6.35 -3.49
C GLY A 44 5.53 -6.08 -2.05
N VAL A 45 4.59 -5.67 -1.21
CA VAL A 45 4.84 -5.35 0.20
C VAL A 45 3.77 -5.99 1.05
N ARG A 46 4.18 -6.75 2.07
CA ARG A 46 3.24 -7.29 3.07
C ARG A 46 2.70 -6.17 3.96
N ASP A 47 1.58 -6.43 4.62
CA ASP A 47 0.94 -5.52 5.56
C ASP A 47 1.87 -5.15 6.74
N ASP A 48 2.81 -6.03 7.07
CA ASP A 48 3.86 -5.75 8.05
C ASP A 48 5.02 -4.90 7.50
N GLY A 49 4.91 -4.34 6.29
CA GLY A 49 5.94 -3.51 5.66
C GLY A 49 7.10 -4.29 5.03
N SER A 50 7.10 -5.62 5.06
CA SER A 50 8.17 -6.44 4.45
C SER A 50 8.06 -6.47 2.93
N ILE A 51 9.13 -6.12 2.24
CA ILE A 51 9.23 -6.18 0.76
C ILE A 51 9.33 -7.64 0.30
N VAL A 52 8.55 -8.00 -0.71
CA VAL A 52 8.41 -9.37 -1.26
C VAL A 52 8.39 -9.48 -2.78
N GLY A 53 8.30 -8.37 -3.54
CA GLY A 53 8.40 -8.44 -5.01
C GLY A 53 7.73 -7.30 -5.76
#